data_AF-A0AA89QDA9-F1
#
_entry.id   AF-A0AA89QDA9-F1
#
_cell.length_a   1.000
_cell.length_b   1.000
_cell.length_c   1.000
_cell.angle_alpha   90.00
_cell.angle_beta   90.00
_cell.angle_gamma   90.00
#
_symmetry.space_group_name_H-M   'P 1'
#
loop_
_entity.id
_entity.type
_entity.pdbx_description
1 polymer ?
#
loop_
_entity_poly.entity_id
_entity_poly.type
_entity_poly.pdbx_seq_one_letter_code
_entity_poly.pdbx_strand_id
1 'polypeptide(L)' 'MIAFLASPDRDRLRACHAPRCVRYFRKEHPRQEWCTPRCGNRARVARHHQRHKAPA' A
#
# COMPACT_ATOMS: atom_id res chain seq x y z
N MET A 1 -6.10 4.25 22.57
CA MET A 1 -5.90 4.54 21.13
C MET A 1 -4.66 5.40 20.87
N ILE A 2 -4.37 6.42 21.68
CA ILE A 2 -3.17 7.29 21.54
C ILE A 2 -1.85 6.52 21.73
N ALA A 3 -1.83 5.47 22.57
CA ALA A 3 -0.62 4.71 22.90
C ALA A 3 0.13 4.15 21.69
N PHE A 4 -0.55 3.69 20.63
CA PHE A 4 0.11 3.19 19.42
C PHE A 4 0.80 4.32 18.64
N LEU A 5 0.17 5.49 18.53
CA LEU A 5 0.75 6.63 17.82
C LEU A 5 1.88 7.30 18.61
N ALA A 6 1.87 7.16 19.94
CA ALA A 6 2.92 7.62 20.83
C ALA A 6 4.10 6.63 20.93
N SER A 7 3.96 5.39 20.44
CA SER A 7 5.01 4.38 20.51
C SER A 7 5.94 4.44 19.29
N PRO A 8 7.14 3.81 19.37
CA PRO A 8 8.03 3.64 18.22
C PRO A 8 7.41 2.88 17.04
N ASP A 9 6.33 2.11 17.25
CA ASP A 9 5.64 1.41 16.16
C ASP A 9 4.97 2.38 15.17
N ARG A 10 4.80 3.66 15.51
CA ARG A 10 4.33 4.69 14.58
C ARG A 10 5.19 4.75 13.32
N ASP A 11 6.49 4.48 13.42
CA ASP A 11 7.43 4.52 12.29
C ASP A 11 7.21 3.35 11.31
N ARG A 12 6.47 2.32 11.75
CA ARG A 12 6.03 1.21 10.91
C ARG A 12 4.72 1.51 10.19
N LEU A 13 4.02 2.60 10.53
CA LEU A 13 2.81 2.99 9.83
C LEU A 13 3.17 3.49 8.41
N ARG A 14 2.48 2.96 7.40
CA ARG A 14 2.68 3.31 5.99
C ARG A 14 1.35 3.54 5.31
N ALA A 15 1.30 4.47 4.36
CA ALA A 15 0.16 4.62 3.46
C ALA A 15 0.18 3.52 2.40
N CYS A 16 -0.99 3.00 2.01
CA CYS A 16 -1.06 2.02 0.94
C CYS A 16 -0.96 2.68 -0.45
N HIS A 17 -0.01 2.23 -1.27
CA HIS A 17 0.22 2.78 -2.61
C HIS A 17 -0.67 2.18 -3.72
N ALA A 18 -1.66 1.35 -3.37
CA ALA A 18 -2.55 0.79 -4.38
C ALA A 18 -3.56 1.84 -4.87
N PRO A 19 -3.88 1.88 -6.18
CA PRO A 19 -4.81 2.85 -6.74
C PRO A 19 -6.12 2.90 -5.97
N ARG A 20 -6.63 4.10 -5.65
CA ARG A 20 -7.89 4.30 -4.90
C ARG A 20 -7.92 3.67 -3.49
N CYS A 21 -6.76 3.38 -2.88
CA CYS A 21 -6.68 2.99 -1.48
C CYS A 21 -6.38 4.22 -0.60
N VAL A 22 -7.15 4.40 0.47
CA VAL A 22 -6.95 5.50 1.44
C VAL A 22 -6.49 5.01 2.82
N ARG A 23 -6.16 3.72 2.93
CA ARG A 23 -5.85 3.09 4.22
C ARG A 23 -4.36 3.19 4.55
N TYR A 24 -4.08 3.37 5.84
CA TYR A 24 -2.78 3.08 6.43
C TYR A 24 -2.68 1.61 6.83
N PHE A 25 -1.47 1.10 6.91
CA PHE A 25 -1.17 -0.23 7.44
C PHE A 25 0.14 -0.22 8.23
N ARG A 26 0.27 -1.16 9.17
CA ARG A 26 1.54 -1.42 9.85
C ARG A 26 2.39 -2.31 8.95
N LYS A 27 3.60 -1.87 8.64
CA LYS A 27 4.58 -2.65 7.87
C LYS A 27 5.21 -3.71 8.78
N GLU A 28 4.68 -4.93 8.72
CA GLU A 28 5.14 -6.07 9.52
C GLU A 28 6.30 -6.80 8.87
N HIS A 29 6.33 -6.86 7.54
CA HIS A 29 7.40 -7.45 6.77
C HIS A 29 8.15 -6.39 5.96
N PRO A 30 9.50 -6.43 5.86
CA PRO A 30 10.29 -5.49 5.05
C PRO A 30 9.84 -5.31 3.58
N ARG A 31 9.21 -6.33 2.97
CA ARG A 31 8.72 -6.33 1.58
C ARG A 31 7.23 -6.00 1.46
N GLN A 32 6.54 -5.71 2.57
CA GLN A 32 5.13 -5.36 2.53
C GLN A 32 4.98 -3.92 2.02
N GLU A 33 4.44 -3.81 0.80
CA GLU A 33 4.17 -2.52 0.14
C GLU A 33 2.67 -2.15 0.15
N TRP A 34 1.80 -3.10 0.48
CA TRP A 34 0.35 -2.93 0.43
C TRP A 34 -0.33 -3.39 1.72
N CYS A 35 -1.47 -2.77 2.04
CA CYS A 35 -2.23 -3.11 3.24
C CYS A 35 -2.83 -4.52 3.19
N THR A 36 -3.11 -5.05 1.99
CA THR A 36 -3.60 -6.42 1.77
C THR A 36 -3.15 -6.96 0.42
N PRO A 37 -3.18 -8.30 0.20
CA PRO A 37 -2.93 -8.90 -1.11
C PRO A 37 -3.84 -8.35 -2.24
N ARG A 38 -5.10 -8.03 -1.93
CA ARG A 38 -6.05 -7.43 -2.88
C ARG A 38 -5.58 -6.06 -3.41
N CYS A 39 -4.89 -5.29 -2.58
CA CYS A 39 -4.29 -4.02 -2.99
C CYS A 39 -3.08 -4.23 -3.91
N GLY A 40 -2.26 -5.26 -3.65
CA GLY A 40 -1.19 -5.67 -4.57
C GLY A 40 -1.71 -6.08 -5.94
N ASN A 41 -2.78 -6.89 -6.00
CA ASN A 41 -3.42 -7.26 -7.26
C ASN A 41 -3.94 -6.05 -8.02
N ARG A 42 -4.59 -5.11 -7.34
CA ARG A 42 -5.09 -3.88 -7.98
C ARG A 42 -3.96 -3.02 -8.55
N ALA A 43 -2.83 -2.89 -7.84
CA ALA A 43 -1.65 -2.21 -8.36
C ALA A 43 -1.07 -2.92 -9.59
N ARG A 44 -1.03 -4.26 -9.59
CA ARG A 44 -0.60 -5.06 -10.76
C ARG A 44 -1.50 -4.82 -11.97
N VAL A 45 -2.81 -4.91 -11.80
CA VAL A 45 -3.81 -4.70 -12.86
C VAL A 45 -3.73 -3.28 -13.41
N ALA A 46 -3.60 -2.27 -12.55
CA ALA A 46 -3.45 -0.88 -13.00
C ALA A 46 -2.19 -0.68 -13.85
N ARG A 47 -1.04 -1.24 -13.43
CA ARG A 47 0.20 -1.21 -14.24
C ARG A 47 0.03 -1.91 -15.58
N HIS A 48 -0.67 -3.04 -15.62
CA HIS A 48 -0.98 -3.73 -16.87
C HIS A 48 -1.82 -2.85 -17.79
N HIS A 49 -2.94 -2.28 -17.30
CA HIS A 49 -3.75 -1.36 -18.10
C HIS A 49 -3.00 -0.12 -18.55
N GLN A 50 -2.12 0.47 -17.73
CA GLN A 50 -1.30 1.61 -18.12
C GLN A 50 -0.37 1.26 -19.30
N ARG A 51 0.28 0.09 -19.28
CA ARG A 51 1.10 -0.38 -20.41
C ARG A 51 0.30 -0.58 -21.68
N HIS A 52 -0.93 -1.11 -21.57
CA HIS A 52 -1.80 -1.32 -22.73
C HIS A 52 -2.53 -0.06 -23.21
N LYS A 53 -2.54 1.01 -22.42
CA LYS A 53 -3.14 2.30 -22.77
C LYS A 53 -2.12 3.34 -23.22
N ALA A 54 -0.83 3.13 -22.97
CA ALA A 54 0.21 4.00 -23.50
C ALA A 54 0.26 3.82 -25.03
N PRO A 55 0.13 4.90 -25.83
CA PRO A 55 0.39 4.82 -27.26
C PRO A 55 1.84 4.36 -27.48
N ALA A 56 2.06 3.59 -28.55
CA ALA A 56 3.36 3.08 -28.95
C ALA A 56 4.36 4.22 -29.22
#